data_AF-A0A537LRB9-F1
#
_entry.id   AF-A0A537LRB9-F1
#
_cell.length_a   1.000
_cell.length_b   1.000
_cell.length_c   1.000
_cell.angle_alpha   90.00
_cell.angle_beta   90.00
_cell.angle_gamma   90.00
#
_symmetry.space_group_name_H-M   'P 1'
#
loop_
_entity.id
_entity.type
_entity.pdbx_description
1 polymer ?
#
loop_
_entity_poly.entity_id
_entity_poly.type
_entity_poly.pdbx_seq_one_letter_code
_entity_poly.pdbx_strand_id
1 'polypeptide(L)'
;MTRTLRRAGWTPLVLSVLLLVGCTSGSGLIGVPSPGPGGPSGPPPLPSSDAGLADHVPQQIVIGVQPNTDIHRIATSVGGTVTREIKELRSVTVRFPQPTSIVDNIRKLQAMAGVRYAEPNYLYQLFGTPNDPFFSSKQWGPQEIGAPSAWDITKGSPNAVVAVLDSALDGTHPEFSGKVLTGNNCEGGPTTAVAHGTHVAGIAAALGNNGIGIAGVNWNAGILPIQVCNTSGACANSDIACGIIFGATFATLNSVRVVENLSLGGPGYAQQIKDAVDFALQSGVLVIASSGNDGKSTVLFPAGYPGVMAVGASTPANGRATFSTYGPHLSVIAPGVDIYSTIPGASYTLMSGTSMAAPHVAGVAALILALSPGLTPTQVRSQIERTATHLGSSAFDPQFGWGLVNAAAALGALAPNNYGQVQITVQDTLGLVGGADVVLWVGTASCLGLTQEVQTAQTSFGPPPTTAPPLGVASFNAVPVGSYCATASTTTEMGTTAAPLAVAAGTLTTATVTISP
;
A
#
# COMPACT_ATOMS: atom_id res chain seq x y z
N MET A 1 31.18 -4.91 61.96
CA MET A 1 32.65 -4.87 61.92
C MET A 1 33.06 -3.80 60.93
N THR A 2 33.55 -2.69 61.45
CA THR A 2 34.00 -1.47 60.77
C THR A 2 35.30 -1.69 60.01
N ARG A 3 35.42 -1.17 58.77
CA ARG A 3 36.70 -0.66 58.24
C ARG A 3 36.50 0.32 57.08
N THR A 4 36.70 1.58 57.44
CA THR A 4 37.03 2.76 56.63
C THR A 4 38.41 2.66 55.97
N LEU A 5 38.62 3.36 54.84
CA LEU A 5 39.85 4.04 54.33
C LEU A 5 39.63 4.34 52.83
N ARG A 6 40.04 5.45 52.19
CA ARG A 6 40.42 6.84 52.50
C ARG A 6 40.41 7.56 51.14
N ARG A 7 39.98 8.84 51.12
CA ARG A 7 40.02 9.74 49.95
C ARG A 7 41.45 10.23 49.63
N ALA A 8 41.74 10.37 48.34
CA ALA A 8 42.66 11.34 47.73
C ALA A 8 42.15 11.57 46.29
N GLY A 9 41.89 12.74 45.72
CA GLY A 9 42.23 14.12 46.06
C GLY A 9 43.18 14.70 45.01
N TRP A 10 42.74 14.89 43.76
CA TRP A 10 43.50 15.58 42.71
C TRP A 10 42.62 16.60 41.96
N THR A 11 43.07 17.85 42.00
CA THR A 11 42.54 19.08 41.38
C THR A 11 42.87 19.17 39.89
N PRO A 12 42.03 19.79 39.04
CA PRO A 12 42.37 20.07 37.65
C PRO A 12 43.19 21.36 37.53
N LEU A 13 44.29 21.30 36.78
CA LEU A 13 45.11 22.44 36.38
C LEU A 13 44.47 23.10 35.15
N VAL A 14 44.00 24.34 35.30
CA VAL A 14 43.52 25.19 34.21
C VAL A 14 44.71 25.95 33.64
N LEU A 15 45.10 25.64 32.41
CA LEU A 15 46.10 26.42 31.66
C LEU A 15 45.35 27.44 30.78
N SER A 16 45.43 28.71 31.16
CA SER A 16 44.87 29.83 30.40
C SER A 16 45.92 30.32 29.39
N VAL A 17 45.64 30.22 28.09
CA VAL A 17 46.43 30.86 27.04
C VAL A 17 45.61 32.02 26.48
N LEU A 18 46.05 33.24 26.81
CA LEU A 18 45.61 34.49 26.19
C LEU A 18 46.34 34.65 24.86
N LEU A 19 45.61 34.81 23.76
CA LEU A 19 46.17 35.19 22.46
C LEU A 19 45.43 36.42 21.93
N LEU A 20 46.11 37.57 22.05
CA LEU A 20 45.79 38.79 21.30
C LEU A 20 46.08 38.54 19.82
N VAL A 21 45.15 38.92 18.94
CA VAL A 21 45.45 39.11 17.51
C VAL A 21 44.94 40.49 17.10
N GLY A 22 45.89 41.37 16.81
CA GLY A 22 45.67 42.65 16.16
C GLY A 22 45.46 42.48 14.65
N CYS A 23 44.65 43.37 14.08
CA CYS A 23 44.46 43.52 12.65
C CYS A 23 45.71 44.14 11.99
N THR A 24 46.20 43.54 10.89
CA THR A 24 46.75 44.28 9.74
C THR A 24 46.64 43.46 8.46
N SER A 25 46.27 44.17 7.40
CA SER A 25 45.92 43.75 6.03
C SER A 25 47.10 43.22 5.21
N GLY A 26 46.84 42.36 4.21
CA GLY A 26 47.80 42.11 3.12
C GLY A 26 47.61 40.81 2.32
N SER A 27 46.73 40.87 1.32
CA SER A 27 46.81 40.28 -0.04
C SER A 27 47.40 38.87 -0.29
N GLY A 28 46.56 37.99 -0.86
CA GLY A 28 46.94 37.22 -2.06
C GLY A 28 46.90 35.68 -2.00
N LEU A 29 45.81 35.14 -2.60
CA LEU A 29 45.74 33.88 -3.37
C LEU A 29 45.79 32.52 -2.62
N ILE A 30 44.63 31.87 -2.50
CA ILE A 30 44.16 30.71 -3.29
C ILE A 30 42.66 30.55 -2.99
N GLY A 31 41.82 30.80 -3.99
CA GLY A 31 40.37 30.86 -3.85
C GLY A 31 39.73 29.48 -3.66
N VAL A 32 39.35 29.18 -2.42
CA VAL A 32 38.18 28.35 -2.15
C VAL A 32 36.96 29.09 -2.74
N PRO A 33 36.04 28.44 -3.46
CA PRO A 33 34.84 29.11 -3.94
C PRO A 33 34.13 29.74 -2.74
N SER A 34 34.08 31.07 -2.71
CA SER A 34 33.23 31.80 -1.78
C SER A 34 31.78 31.40 -2.05
N PRO A 35 30.91 31.33 -1.03
CA PRO A 35 29.48 31.32 -1.26
C PRO A 35 29.16 32.58 -2.07
N GLY A 36 28.61 32.41 -3.27
CA GLY A 36 28.21 33.54 -4.10
C GLY A 36 27.25 34.47 -3.33
N PRO A 37 27.26 35.78 -3.62
CA PRO A 37 26.38 36.74 -2.96
C PRO A 37 24.95 36.52 -3.49
N GLY A 38 24.15 35.80 -2.73
CA GLY A 38 22.78 35.45 -3.11
C GLY A 38 22.03 34.79 -1.96
N GLY A 39 22.10 35.39 -0.77
CA GLY A 39 21.08 35.11 0.24
C GLY A 39 19.69 35.50 -0.30
N PRO A 40 18.60 34.99 0.29
CA PRO A 40 17.25 35.20 -0.24
C PRO A 40 16.98 36.70 -0.36
N SER A 41 17.01 37.19 -1.59
CA SER A 41 16.42 38.47 -1.96
C SER A 41 14.90 38.33 -1.92
N GLY A 42 14.19 39.44 -1.77
CA GLY A 42 12.72 39.45 -1.73
C GLY A 42 12.05 38.76 -2.94
N PRO A 43 10.71 38.75 -2.99
CA PRO A 43 9.99 38.08 -4.07
C PRO A 43 10.53 38.51 -5.45
N PRO A 44 10.70 37.56 -6.39
CA PRO A 44 11.19 37.88 -7.73
C PRO A 44 10.25 38.88 -8.43
N PRO A 45 10.75 39.69 -9.37
CA PRO A 45 9.90 40.60 -10.12
C PRO A 45 8.83 39.82 -10.89
N LEU A 46 7.61 40.37 -10.93
CA LEU A 46 6.52 39.80 -11.70
C LEU A 46 6.90 39.72 -13.19
N PRO A 47 6.53 38.64 -13.90
CA PRO A 47 6.76 38.52 -15.33
C PRO A 47 5.97 39.58 -16.12
N SER A 48 6.25 39.70 -17.42
CA SER A 48 5.58 40.66 -18.30
C SER A 48 4.10 40.32 -18.52
N SER A 49 3.72 39.03 -18.49
CA SER A 49 2.36 38.52 -18.70
C SER A 49 2.05 37.27 -17.87
N ASP A 50 0.77 36.88 -17.81
CA ASP A 50 0.29 35.70 -17.08
C ASP A 50 0.95 34.40 -17.54
N ALA A 51 1.39 34.31 -18.81
CA ALA A 51 2.08 33.14 -19.36
C ALA A 51 3.47 32.89 -18.74
N GLY A 52 4.06 33.90 -18.07
CA GLY A 52 5.33 33.77 -17.36
C GLY A 52 5.20 33.41 -15.88
N LEU A 53 3.98 33.22 -15.37
CA LEU A 53 3.77 32.83 -13.98
C LEU A 53 4.08 31.33 -13.78
N ALA A 54 4.77 31.00 -12.68
CA ALA A 54 4.87 29.62 -12.20
C ALA A 54 3.48 29.04 -11.87
N ASP A 55 3.39 27.71 -11.74
CA ASP A 55 2.13 27.00 -11.50
C ASP A 55 1.32 27.63 -10.36
N HIS A 56 0.08 27.99 -10.67
CA HIS A 56 -0.82 28.72 -9.78
C HIS A 56 -2.27 28.35 -10.06
N VAL A 57 -3.16 28.62 -9.10
CA VAL A 57 -4.60 28.45 -9.30
C VAL A 57 -5.09 29.48 -10.33
N PRO A 58 -5.70 29.05 -11.45
CA PRO A 58 -6.14 29.98 -12.48
C PRO A 58 -7.10 31.05 -11.94
N GLN A 59 -6.83 32.29 -12.35
CA GLN A 59 -7.60 33.49 -11.98
C GLN A 59 -7.70 33.76 -10.48
N GLN A 60 -6.74 33.27 -9.67
CA GLN A 60 -6.69 33.58 -8.24
C GLN A 60 -5.39 34.26 -7.84
N ILE A 61 -5.54 35.25 -6.96
CA ILE A 61 -4.45 35.91 -6.26
C ILE A 61 -4.68 35.91 -4.75
N VAL A 62 -3.62 36.14 -4.00
CA VAL A 62 -3.68 36.40 -2.56
C VAL A 62 -3.24 37.84 -2.31
N ILE A 63 -4.00 38.56 -1.49
CA ILE A 63 -3.76 39.96 -1.13
C ILE A 63 -3.61 40.04 0.38
N GLY A 64 -2.54 40.66 0.88
CA GLY A 64 -2.37 41.01 2.29
C GLY A 64 -2.32 42.51 2.48
N VAL A 65 -2.95 43.04 3.53
CA VAL A 65 -3.04 44.49 3.77
C VAL A 65 -2.50 44.92 5.14
N GLN A 66 -2.21 46.21 5.29
CA GLN A 66 -1.80 46.83 6.57
C GLN A 66 -2.97 46.91 7.56
N PRO A 67 -2.70 47.04 8.87
CA PRO A 67 -3.73 47.03 9.91
C PRO A 67 -4.92 47.97 9.76
N ASN A 68 -4.73 49.14 9.14
CA ASN A 68 -5.78 50.15 9.02
C ASN A 68 -6.41 50.20 7.61
N THR A 69 -6.12 49.20 6.78
CA THR A 69 -6.62 49.09 5.41
C THR A 69 -7.86 48.20 5.37
N ASP A 70 -8.92 48.69 4.73
CA ASP A 70 -10.11 47.88 4.44
C ASP A 70 -9.81 46.89 3.31
N ILE A 71 -9.64 45.63 3.68
CA ILE A 71 -9.27 44.54 2.76
C ILE A 71 -10.35 44.24 1.72
N HIS A 72 -11.63 44.41 2.07
CA HIS A 72 -12.74 44.16 1.16
C HIS A 72 -12.84 45.28 0.12
N ARG A 73 -12.62 46.54 0.53
CA ARG A 73 -12.54 47.66 -0.41
C ARG A 73 -11.42 47.49 -1.44
N ILE A 74 -10.25 46.99 -1.01
CA ILE A 74 -9.13 46.68 -1.92
C ILE A 74 -9.52 45.55 -2.90
N ALA A 75 -10.08 44.44 -2.40
CA ALA A 75 -10.49 43.32 -3.25
C ALA A 75 -11.55 43.71 -4.30
N THR A 76 -12.54 44.53 -3.93
CA THR A 76 -13.58 45.02 -4.84
C THR A 76 -13.03 45.99 -5.90
N SER A 77 -11.99 46.77 -5.58
CA SER A 77 -11.43 47.77 -6.50
C SER A 77 -10.84 47.19 -7.80
N VAL A 78 -10.51 45.90 -7.80
CA VAL A 78 -10.01 45.16 -8.97
C VAL A 78 -11.05 44.23 -9.60
N GLY A 79 -12.32 44.33 -9.18
CA GLY A 79 -13.42 43.56 -9.75
C GLY A 79 -13.37 42.06 -9.46
N GLY A 80 -12.65 41.64 -8.41
CA GLY A 80 -12.56 40.25 -8.00
C GLY A 80 -13.48 39.89 -6.84
N THR A 81 -13.84 38.60 -6.75
CA THR A 81 -14.66 38.05 -5.66
C THR A 81 -13.76 37.42 -4.61
N VAL A 82 -13.91 37.79 -3.33
CA VAL A 82 -13.19 37.15 -2.22
C VAL A 82 -13.67 35.71 -2.05
N THR A 83 -12.77 34.75 -2.16
CA THR A 83 -13.06 33.31 -2.01
C THR A 83 -12.64 32.75 -0.66
N ARG A 84 -11.67 33.39 0.01
CA ARG A 84 -11.18 33.00 1.32
C ARG A 84 -10.60 34.21 2.05
N GLU A 85 -10.74 34.24 3.37
CA GLU A 85 -10.11 35.24 4.24
C GLU A 85 -9.34 34.53 5.36
N ILE A 86 -8.15 35.03 5.68
CA ILE A 86 -7.33 34.60 6.81
C ILE A 86 -7.06 35.83 7.68
N LYS A 87 -7.82 35.95 8.77
CA LYS A 87 -7.87 37.17 9.60
C LYS A 87 -6.54 37.44 10.31
N GLU A 88 -5.88 36.38 10.76
CA GLU A 88 -4.58 36.39 11.42
C GLU A 88 -3.51 37.00 10.52
N LEU A 89 -3.62 36.76 9.21
CA LEU A 89 -2.72 37.30 8.20
C LEU A 89 -3.21 38.63 7.61
N ARG A 90 -4.43 39.07 7.94
CA ARG A 90 -5.12 40.18 7.26
C ARG A 90 -5.00 40.03 5.75
N SER A 91 -5.38 38.85 5.27
CA SER A 91 -5.26 38.47 3.87
C SER A 91 -6.55 37.87 3.32
N VAL A 92 -6.75 38.06 2.01
CA VAL A 92 -7.85 37.46 1.25
C VAL A 92 -7.30 36.78 0.00
N THR A 93 -7.92 35.67 -0.37
CA THR A 93 -7.82 35.10 -1.70
C THR A 93 -8.93 35.67 -2.56
N VAL A 94 -8.60 36.17 -3.74
CA VAL A 94 -9.52 36.81 -4.68
C VAL A 94 -9.53 36.05 -5.99
N ARG A 95 -10.72 35.78 -6.53
CA ARG A 95 -10.92 35.18 -7.86
C ARG A 95 -11.42 36.23 -8.85
N PHE A 96 -10.83 36.28 -10.04
CA PHE A 96 -11.24 37.15 -11.13
C PHE A 96 -12.12 36.42 -12.16
N PRO A 97 -13.04 37.13 -12.84
CA PRO A 97 -13.67 36.61 -14.04
C PRO A 97 -12.68 36.56 -15.21
N GLN A 98 -12.77 35.54 -16.06
CA GLN A 98 -12.05 35.52 -17.35
C GLN A 98 -12.61 36.61 -18.27
N PRO A 99 -11.81 37.25 -19.15
CA PRO A 99 -10.40 36.99 -19.47
C PRO A 99 -9.42 37.98 -18.80
N THR A 100 -9.59 38.29 -17.51
CA THR A 100 -8.79 39.33 -16.86
C THR A 100 -7.33 38.90 -16.67
N SER A 101 -6.35 39.79 -16.91
CA SER A 101 -4.95 39.50 -16.59
C SER A 101 -4.71 39.55 -15.08
N ILE A 102 -4.13 38.46 -14.57
CA ILE A 102 -3.71 38.33 -13.18
C ILE A 102 -2.52 39.25 -12.90
N VAL A 103 -1.51 39.26 -13.77
CA VAL A 103 -0.28 40.06 -13.60
C VAL A 103 -0.59 41.55 -13.55
N ASP A 104 -1.44 42.06 -14.43
CA ASP A 104 -1.78 43.49 -14.45
C ASP A 104 -2.57 43.92 -13.20
N ASN A 105 -3.46 43.07 -12.71
CA ASN A 105 -4.16 43.33 -11.45
C ASN A 105 -3.21 43.30 -10.26
N ILE A 106 -2.26 42.37 -10.22
CA ILE A 106 -1.24 42.36 -9.18
C ILE A 106 -0.44 43.68 -9.20
N ARG A 107 0.00 44.17 -10.38
CA ARG A 107 0.72 45.45 -10.48
C ARG A 107 -0.10 46.63 -9.95
N LYS A 108 -1.40 46.69 -10.29
CA LYS A 108 -2.31 47.73 -9.78
C LYS A 108 -2.43 47.67 -8.26
N LEU A 109 -2.60 46.47 -7.69
CA LEU A 109 -2.74 46.27 -6.25
C LEU A 109 -1.45 46.58 -5.49
N GLN A 110 -0.29 46.19 -6.03
CA GLN A 110 1.02 46.49 -5.44
C GLN A 110 1.30 48.01 -5.41
N ALA A 111 0.67 48.80 -6.27
CA ALA A 111 0.77 50.26 -6.26
C ALA A 111 -0.21 50.95 -5.27
N MET A 112 -1.13 50.21 -4.64
CA MET A 112 -2.12 50.78 -3.73
C MET A 112 -1.56 50.99 -2.32
N ALA A 113 -1.82 52.16 -1.76
CA ALA A 113 -1.49 52.44 -0.36
C ALA A 113 -2.18 51.43 0.57
N GLY A 114 -1.41 50.87 1.49
CA GLY A 114 -1.92 49.93 2.49
C GLY A 114 -1.98 48.46 2.04
N VAL A 115 -1.62 48.12 0.80
CA VAL A 115 -1.37 46.73 0.37
C VAL A 115 0.05 46.33 0.77
N ARG A 116 0.20 45.22 1.49
CA ARG A 116 1.51 44.66 1.86
C ARG A 116 2.06 43.75 0.77
N TYR A 117 1.19 42.96 0.16
CA TYR A 117 1.52 42.10 -0.97
C TYR A 117 0.26 41.81 -1.78
N ALA A 118 0.46 41.60 -3.08
CA ALA A 118 -0.47 40.93 -3.96
C ALA A 118 0.37 39.98 -4.82
N GLU A 119 -0.04 38.72 -4.93
CA GLU A 119 0.72 37.66 -5.58
C GLU A 119 -0.22 36.57 -6.12
N PRO A 120 0.21 35.78 -7.11
CA PRO A 120 -0.56 34.61 -7.55
C PRO A 120 -0.80 33.63 -6.41
N ASN A 121 -1.93 32.92 -6.43
CA ASN A 121 -2.14 31.79 -5.55
C ASN A 121 -1.35 30.58 -6.07
N TYR A 122 -0.04 30.56 -5.82
CA TYR A 122 0.87 29.53 -6.32
C TYR A 122 0.52 28.13 -5.81
N LEU A 123 0.77 27.13 -6.65
CA LEU A 123 0.67 25.72 -6.30
C LEU A 123 2.06 25.24 -5.83
N TYR A 124 2.13 24.75 -4.59
CA TYR A 124 3.34 24.11 -4.07
C TYR A 124 3.23 22.59 -4.27
N GLN A 125 4.32 21.98 -4.74
CA GLN A 125 4.45 20.54 -4.87
C GLN A 125 5.18 19.96 -3.66
N LEU A 126 4.83 18.74 -3.26
CA LEU A 126 5.57 17.96 -2.27
C LEU A 126 6.61 17.10 -3.02
N PHE A 127 7.85 17.02 -2.51
CA PHE A 127 8.95 16.30 -3.16
C PHE A 127 9.49 15.18 -2.26
N GLY A 128 8.81 14.03 -2.26
CA GLY A 128 9.31 12.77 -1.69
C GLY A 128 10.11 11.95 -2.70
N THR A 129 11.25 12.46 -3.20
CA THR A 129 12.15 11.65 -4.02
C THR A 129 13.28 11.08 -3.14
N PRO A 130 13.39 9.75 -3.00
CA PRO A 130 14.48 9.12 -2.25
C PRO A 130 15.87 9.49 -2.79
N ASN A 131 16.89 9.51 -1.93
CA ASN A 131 18.28 9.78 -2.31
C ASN A 131 19.04 8.53 -2.83
N ASP A 132 18.32 7.42 -2.99
CA ASP A 132 18.83 6.10 -3.38
C ASP A 132 19.28 6.12 -4.86
N PRO A 133 20.55 5.83 -5.18
CA PRO A 133 21.15 6.08 -6.50
C PRO A 133 20.46 5.41 -7.70
N PHE A 134 19.78 4.28 -7.50
CA PHE A 134 19.10 3.55 -8.57
C PHE A 134 17.61 3.90 -8.68
N PHE A 135 17.07 4.70 -7.75
CA PHE A 135 15.65 5.03 -7.78
C PHE A 135 15.25 5.73 -9.09
N SER A 136 15.83 6.90 -9.36
CA SER A 136 15.48 7.70 -10.54
C SER A 136 15.94 7.10 -11.86
N SER A 137 16.96 6.23 -11.84
CA SER A 137 17.61 5.71 -13.05
C SER A 137 17.20 4.30 -13.44
N LYS A 138 16.66 3.49 -12.50
CA LYS A 138 16.33 2.07 -12.72
C LYS A 138 14.92 1.66 -12.26
N GLN A 139 14.29 2.37 -11.32
CA GLN A 139 13.04 1.93 -10.70
C GLN A 139 11.78 2.63 -11.24
N TRP A 140 11.37 2.30 -12.46
CA TRP A 140 10.13 2.85 -13.04
C TRP A 140 8.86 2.49 -12.24
N GLY A 141 8.81 1.29 -11.66
CA GLY A 141 7.62 0.75 -11.01
C GLY A 141 7.04 1.61 -9.87
N PRO A 142 7.82 1.95 -8.82
CA PRO A 142 7.39 2.86 -7.77
C PRO A 142 6.93 4.23 -8.28
N GLN A 143 7.54 4.74 -9.37
CA GLN A 143 7.16 6.02 -9.95
C GLN A 143 5.78 5.93 -10.63
N GLU A 144 5.55 4.87 -11.40
CA GLU A 144 4.28 4.65 -12.12
C GLU A 144 3.09 4.49 -11.17
N ILE A 145 3.29 3.81 -10.03
CA ILE A 145 2.21 3.64 -9.03
C ILE A 145 2.04 4.87 -8.13
N GLY A 146 2.78 5.96 -8.35
CA GLY A 146 2.70 7.18 -7.54
C GLY A 146 3.27 7.03 -6.12
N ALA A 147 4.25 6.15 -5.91
CA ALA A 147 4.87 5.96 -4.59
C ALA A 147 5.55 7.23 -4.04
N PRO A 148 6.25 8.08 -4.83
CA PRO A 148 6.78 9.36 -4.33
C PRO A 148 5.75 10.23 -3.61
N SER A 149 4.58 10.43 -4.23
CA SER A 149 3.49 11.19 -3.63
C SER A 149 2.87 10.48 -2.43
N ALA A 150 2.87 9.15 -2.40
CA ALA A 150 2.44 8.38 -1.23
C ALA A 150 3.40 8.57 -0.04
N TRP A 151 4.71 8.61 -0.32
CA TRP A 151 5.73 8.82 0.70
C TRP A 151 5.64 10.18 1.35
N ASP A 152 5.14 11.20 0.67
CA ASP A 152 4.85 12.51 1.28
C ASP A 152 3.78 12.43 2.37
N ILE A 153 2.90 11.43 2.32
CA ILE A 153 1.89 11.16 3.37
C ILE A 153 2.49 10.28 4.47
N THR A 154 3.05 9.12 4.11
CA THR A 154 3.76 8.25 5.06
C THR A 154 4.83 7.41 4.37
N LYS A 155 5.91 7.15 5.09
CA LYS A 155 6.96 6.20 4.69
C LYS A 155 6.72 4.80 5.29
N GLY A 156 5.57 4.61 5.93
CA GLY A 156 5.15 3.39 6.60
C GLY A 156 5.57 3.30 8.07
N SER A 157 5.47 2.09 8.63
CA SER A 157 5.68 1.81 10.06
C SER A 157 6.26 0.41 10.24
N PRO A 158 7.15 0.18 11.23
CA PRO A 158 7.65 -1.17 11.54
C PRO A 158 6.54 -2.11 12.00
N ASN A 159 5.40 -1.58 12.47
CA ASN A 159 4.23 -2.38 12.86
C ASN A 159 3.29 -2.71 11.70
N ALA A 160 3.60 -2.26 10.48
CA ALA A 160 2.94 -2.67 9.24
C ALA A 160 3.91 -3.59 8.47
N VAL A 161 3.92 -4.86 8.86
CA VAL A 161 4.85 -5.89 8.43
C VAL A 161 4.43 -6.46 7.07
N VAL A 162 5.39 -6.69 6.20
CA VAL A 162 5.22 -7.49 4.98
C VAL A 162 5.85 -8.86 5.24
N ALA A 163 5.01 -9.89 5.24
CA ALA A 163 5.44 -11.28 5.27
C ALA A 163 5.71 -11.76 3.86
N VAL A 164 6.95 -12.20 3.61
CA VAL A 164 7.40 -12.68 2.30
C VAL A 164 7.44 -14.20 2.35
N LEU A 165 6.38 -14.83 1.82
CA LEU A 165 6.27 -16.29 1.72
C LEU A 165 6.84 -16.71 0.37
N ASP A 166 8.11 -17.14 0.39
CA ASP A 166 8.89 -17.37 -0.82
C ASP A 166 9.95 -18.46 -0.58
N SER A 167 10.96 -18.52 -1.45
CA SER A 167 12.29 -19.03 -1.13
C SER A 167 12.94 -18.22 0.01
N ALA A 168 14.00 -18.77 0.64
CA ALA A 168 14.77 -18.01 1.61
C ALA A 168 15.34 -16.72 0.99
N LEU A 169 15.35 -15.64 1.76
CA LEU A 169 15.91 -14.35 1.36
C LEU A 169 17.22 -14.03 2.07
N ASP A 170 18.05 -13.17 1.46
CA ASP A 170 19.26 -12.64 2.09
C ASP A 170 18.88 -11.50 3.07
N GLY A 171 18.64 -11.87 4.34
CA GLY A 171 18.31 -10.91 5.39
C GLY A 171 19.47 -10.00 5.79
N THR A 172 20.69 -10.28 5.31
CA THR A 172 21.88 -9.45 5.56
C THR A 172 22.10 -8.36 4.52
N HIS A 173 21.25 -8.32 3.49
CA HIS A 173 21.29 -7.29 2.47
C HIS A 173 21.21 -5.88 3.12
N PRO A 174 22.09 -4.93 2.79
CA PRO A 174 22.11 -3.60 3.43
C PRO A 174 20.77 -2.85 3.36
N GLU A 175 20.00 -3.07 2.30
CA GLU A 175 18.64 -2.53 2.12
C GLU A 175 17.62 -3.00 3.16
N PHE A 176 17.92 -4.03 3.95
CA PHE A 176 17.00 -4.57 4.97
C PHE A 176 17.50 -4.33 6.40
N SER A 177 18.56 -3.53 6.55
CA SER A 177 19.22 -3.29 7.83
C SER A 177 18.23 -2.82 8.90
N GLY A 178 18.13 -3.60 9.98
CA GLY A 178 17.28 -3.31 11.13
C GLY A 178 15.78 -3.58 10.94
N LYS A 179 15.36 -4.23 9.85
CA LYS A 179 13.93 -4.46 9.54
C LYS A 179 13.55 -5.93 9.35
N VAL A 180 14.52 -6.83 9.26
CA VAL A 180 14.27 -8.27 9.16
C VAL A 180 13.86 -8.84 10.53
N LEU A 181 12.66 -9.38 10.60
CA LEU A 181 12.09 -10.03 11.77
C LEU A 181 12.47 -11.52 11.82
N THR A 182 12.27 -12.14 12.99
CA THR A 182 12.46 -13.60 13.12
C THR A 182 11.38 -14.34 12.35
N GLY A 183 11.78 -14.91 11.22
CA GLY A 183 10.93 -15.68 10.32
C GLY A 183 10.76 -17.16 10.68
N ASN A 184 10.24 -17.93 9.73
CA ASN A 184 10.12 -19.39 9.83
C ASN A 184 10.59 -20.08 8.55
N ASN A 185 11.03 -21.32 8.69
CA ASN A 185 11.30 -22.22 7.56
C ASN A 185 10.29 -23.37 7.60
N CYS A 186 9.23 -23.24 6.80
CA CYS A 186 8.19 -24.25 6.66
C CYS A 186 8.57 -25.35 5.66
N GLU A 187 9.51 -25.09 4.74
CA GLU A 187 10.01 -26.10 3.78
C GLU A 187 10.92 -27.13 4.46
N GLY A 188 11.62 -26.73 5.54
CA GLY A 188 12.41 -27.63 6.39
C GLY A 188 13.78 -28.02 5.83
N GLY A 189 14.12 -27.60 4.61
CA GLY A 189 15.44 -27.75 4.00
C GLY A 189 16.39 -26.60 4.34
N PRO A 190 17.56 -26.51 3.67
CA PRO A 190 18.54 -25.47 3.94
C PRO A 190 18.00 -24.05 3.70
N THR A 191 18.30 -23.13 4.60
CA THR A 191 17.96 -21.70 4.47
C THR A 191 19.02 -20.96 3.64
N THR A 192 19.19 -21.37 2.39
CA THR A 192 20.11 -20.72 1.45
C THR A 192 19.38 -19.61 0.69
N ALA A 193 19.84 -18.37 0.83
CA ALA A 193 19.22 -17.23 0.16
C ALA A 193 19.16 -17.40 -1.37
N VAL A 194 17.99 -17.15 -1.93
CA VAL A 194 17.70 -17.22 -3.37
C VAL A 194 17.40 -15.81 -3.88
N ALA A 195 17.72 -15.56 -5.16
CA ALA A 195 17.47 -14.28 -5.81
C ALA A 195 16.00 -13.85 -5.71
N HIS A 196 15.06 -14.77 -5.93
CA HIS A 196 13.63 -14.47 -6.01
C HIS A 196 13.07 -13.84 -4.72
N GLY A 197 13.19 -14.53 -3.57
CA GLY A 197 12.67 -14.01 -2.30
C GLY A 197 13.32 -12.69 -1.86
N THR A 198 14.62 -12.54 -2.11
CA THR A 198 15.36 -11.29 -1.85
C THR A 198 14.85 -10.15 -2.75
N HIS A 199 14.55 -10.43 -4.01
CA HIS A 199 14.04 -9.44 -4.99
C HIS A 199 12.64 -8.96 -4.64
N VAL A 200 11.75 -9.90 -4.30
CA VAL A 200 10.39 -9.65 -3.84
C VAL A 200 10.39 -8.78 -2.58
N ALA A 201 11.23 -9.10 -1.58
CA ALA A 201 11.35 -8.31 -0.36
C ALA A 201 11.83 -6.87 -0.63
N GLY A 202 12.79 -6.70 -1.54
CA GLY A 202 13.28 -5.38 -1.95
C GLY A 202 12.19 -4.49 -2.55
N ILE A 203 11.35 -5.05 -3.42
CA ILE A 203 10.26 -4.29 -4.05
C ILE A 203 9.29 -3.79 -2.98
N ALA A 204 8.90 -4.66 -2.05
CA ALA A 204 7.90 -4.30 -1.04
C ALA A 204 8.46 -3.35 0.03
N ALA A 205 9.69 -3.58 0.50
CA ALA A 205 10.15 -3.08 1.80
C ALA A 205 11.65 -2.78 1.90
N ALA A 206 12.39 -2.64 0.79
CA ALA A 206 13.72 -2.04 0.88
C ALA A 206 13.65 -0.67 1.58
N LEU A 207 14.68 -0.38 2.37
CA LEU A 207 14.93 0.94 2.91
C LEU A 207 14.83 1.99 1.81
N GLY A 208 14.29 3.15 2.14
CA GLY A 208 14.42 4.33 1.28
C GLY A 208 15.17 5.41 2.03
N ASN A 209 15.78 6.30 1.25
CA ASN A 209 16.57 7.43 1.70
C ASN A 209 17.80 7.02 2.54
N ASN A 210 18.40 5.87 2.23
CA ASN A 210 19.60 5.36 2.93
C ASN A 210 20.91 5.64 2.15
N GLY A 211 20.81 6.25 0.96
CA GLY A 211 21.94 6.61 0.10
C GLY A 211 22.57 5.44 -0.67
N ILE A 212 21.91 4.27 -0.70
CA ILE A 212 22.37 3.10 -1.47
C ILE A 212 21.22 2.54 -2.31
N GLY A 213 21.57 1.81 -3.36
CA GLY A 213 20.62 0.97 -4.10
C GLY A 213 19.28 1.61 -4.50
N ILE A 214 18.20 0.99 -4.02
CA ILE A 214 16.81 1.19 -4.42
C ILE A 214 15.96 1.69 -3.25
N ALA A 215 14.74 2.15 -3.53
CA ALA A 215 13.71 2.35 -2.51
C ALA A 215 12.57 1.34 -2.68
N GLY A 216 12.20 0.65 -1.59
CA GLY A 216 11.01 -0.20 -1.56
C GLY A 216 9.72 0.61 -1.53
N VAL A 217 8.57 -0.01 -1.79
CA VAL A 217 7.28 0.71 -1.72
C VAL A 217 6.96 1.17 -0.30
N ASN A 218 7.25 0.38 0.73
CA ASN A 218 7.09 0.77 2.13
C ASN A 218 8.43 0.78 2.85
N TRP A 219 9.03 1.97 2.97
CA TRP A 219 10.39 2.11 3.50
C TRP A 219 10.55 1.58 4.91
N ASN A 220 9.51 1.67 5.74
CA ASN A 220 9.57 1.37 7.17
C ASN A 220 8.89 0.06 7.58
N ALA A 221 8.37 -0.71 6.64
CA ALA A 221 7.79 -2.02 6.95
C ALA A 221 8.81 -2.95 7.60
N GLY A 222 8.37 -3.72 8.59
CA GLY A 222 9.10 -4.91 9.00
C GLY A 222 9.01 -5.99 7.92
N ILE A 223 10.07 -6.76 7.72
CA ILE A 223 10.13 -7.87 6.77
C ILE A 223 10.06 -9.17 7.57
N LEU A 224 9.00 -9.95 7.39
CA LEU A 224 8.87 -11.28 7.99
C LEU A 224 9.19 -12.36 6.93
N PRO A 225 10.41 -12.90 6.90
CA PRO A 225 10.78 -13.93 5.92
C PRO A 225 10.13 -15.28 6.28
N ILE A 226 9.45 -15.92 5.34
CA ILE A 226 8.85 -17.23 5.55
C ILE A 226 9.21 -18.12 4.37
N GLN A 227 10.12 -19.08 4.59
CA GLN A 227 10.53 -20.01 3.55
C GLN A 227 9.48 -21.11 3.36
N VAL A 228 8.83 -21.11 2.20
CA VAL A 228 7.84 -22.11 1.76
C VAL A 228 8.21 -22.79 0.45
N CYS A 229 9.30 -22.32 -0.19
CA CYS A 229 9.82 -22.87 -1.43
C CYS A 229 11.29 -23.29 -1.25
N ASN A 230 11.68 -24.37 -1.91
CA ASN A 230 13.07 -24.81 -1.94
C ASN A 230 13.92 -23.97 -2.92
N THR A 231 15.22 -24.26 -2.99
CA THR A 231 16.18 -23.51 -3.83
C THR A 231 15.91 -23.61 -5.34
N SER A 232 15.12 -24.58 -5.78
CA SER A 232 14.69 -24.74 -7.18
C SER A 232 13.39 -24.01 -7.49
N GLY A 233 12.78 -23.34 -6.50
CA GLY A 233 11.51 -22.62 -6.64
C GLY A 233 10.27 -23.51 -6.55
N ALA A 234 10.40 -24.77 -6.11
CA ALA A 234 9.25 -25.63 -5.86
C ALA A 234 8.70 -25.40 -4.44
N CYS A 235 7.39 -25.24 -4.33
CA CYS A 235 6.70 -24.92 -3.08
C CYS A 235 5.59 -25.95 -2.85
N ALA A 236 5.64 -26.70 -1.76
CA ALA A 236 4.60 -27.69 -1.45
C ALA A 236 3.38 -27.01 -0.82
N ASN A 237 2.19 -27.60 -1.01
CA ASN A 237 0.95 -27.08 -0.44
C ASN A 237 0.99 -27.05 1.10
N SER A 238 1.63 -28.05 1.74
CA SER A 238 1.83 -28.11 3.18
C SER A 238 2.64 -26.93 3.70
N ASP A 239 3.67 -26.54 2.96
CA ASP A 239 4.65 -25.54 3.38
C ASP A 239 4.07 -24.13 3.20
N ILE A 240 3.33 -23.92 2.10
CA ILE A 240 2.53 -22.72 1.87
C ILE A 240 1.50 -22.54 2.99
N ALA A 241 0.75 -23.59 3.33
CA ALA A 241 -0.25 -23.53 4.41
C ALA A 241 0.40 -23.23 5.78
N CYS A 242 1.53 -23.88 6.09
CA CYS A 242 2.34 -23.57 7.27
C CYS A 242 2.74 -22.10 7.31
N GLY A 243 3.19 -21.55 6.18
CA GLY A 243 3.64 -20.16 6.09
C GLY A 243 2.53 -19.15 6.34
N ILE A 244 1.36 -19.36 5.73
CA ILE A 244 0.18 -18.50 5.90
C ILE A 244 -0.29 -18.52 7.37
N ILE A 245 -0.36 -19.71 7.99
CA ILE A 245 -0.72 -19.81 9.41
C ILE A 245 0.31 -19.12 10.30
N PHE A 246 1.60 -19.25 9.99
CA PHE A 246 2.66 -18.61 10.75
C PHE A 246 2.57 -17.08 10.69
N GLY A 247 2.38 -16.49 9.51
CA GLY A 247 2.24 -15.03 9.35
C GLY A 247 1.02 -14.47 10.09
N ALA A 248 -0.13 -15.13 9.98
CA ALA A 248 -1.34 -14.80 10.72
C ALA A 248 -1.19 -14.92 12.25
N THR A 249 -0.52 -15.97 12.71
CA THR A 249 -0.23 -16.17 14.14
C THR A 249 0.75 -15.12 14.65
N PHE A 250 1.78 -14.78 13.86
CA PHE A 250 2.73 -13.73 14.18
C PHE A 250 2.04 -12.38 14.36
N ALA A 251 1.12 -12.02 13.47
CA ALA A 251 0.32 -10.79 13.56
C ALA A 251 -0.41 -10.70 14.91
N THR A 252 -1.10 -11.79 15.27
CA THR A 252 -1.91 -11.87 16.50
C THR A 252 -1.05 -11.81 17.76
N LEU A 253 0.00 -12.63 17.84
CA LEU A 253 0.85 -12.73 19.03
C LEU A 253 1.65 -11.45 19.29
N ASN A 254 2.06 -10.74 18.23
CA ASN A 254 2.84 -9.52 18.35
C ASN A 254 1.98 -8.25 18.32
N SER A 255 0.66 -8.37 18.14
CA SER A 255 -0.26 -7.22 18.01
C SER A 255 0.18 -6.23 16.92
N VAL A 256 0.66 -6.75 15.78
CA VAL A 256 1.09 -5.96 14.62
C VAL A 256 0.22 -6.27 13.41
N ARG A 257 0.26 -5.40 12.40
CA ARG A 257 -0.41 -5.66 11.12
C ARG A 257 0.54 -6.40 10.20
N VAL A 258 0.05 -7.47 9.57
CA VAL A 258 0.80 -8.25 8.58
C VAL A 258 0.03 -8.25 7.25
N VAL A 259 0.78 -8.10 6.16
CA VAL A 259 0.34 -8.39 4.79
C VAL A 259 1.18 -9.53 4.27
N GLU A 260 0.55 -10.61 3.84
CA GLU A 260 1.24 -11.77 3.27
C GLU A 260 1.36 -11.65 1.76
N ASN A 261 2.60 -11.62 1.26
CA ASN A 261 2.91 -11.62 -0.16
C ASN A 261 3.37 -13.02 -0.60
N LEU A 262 2.59 -13.64 -1.48
CA LEU A 262 2.87 -14.93 -2.10
C LEU A 262 3.16 -14.72 -3.60
N SER A 263 4.43 -14.53 -3.94
CA SER A 263 4.89 -14.39 -5.33
C SER A 263 5.07 -15.75 -6.03
N LEU A 264 4.10 -16.64 -5.82
CA LEU A 264 4.07 -18.04 -6.24
C LEU A 264 2.66 -18.43 -6.71
N GLY A 265 2.55 -19.53 -7.45
CA GLY A 265 1.25 -20.10 -7.77
C GLY A 265 1.33 -21.37 -8.62
N GLY A 266 0.22 -22.12 -8.65
CA GLY A 266 0.08 -23.36 -9.41
C GLY A 266 -1.38 -23.71 -9.71
N PRO A 267 -1.64 -24.69 -10.58
CA PRO A 267 -2.99 -24.98 -11.08
C PRO A 267 -3.89 -25.74 -10.08
N GLY A 268 -3.31 -26.33 -9.03
CA GLY A 268 -4.05 -27.19 -8.11
C GLY A 268 -4.80 -26.42 -7.04
N TYR A 269 -6.12 -26.60 -6.95
CA TYR A 269 -6.90 -26.21 -5.76
C TYR A 269 -6.58 -27.18 -4.62
N ALA A 270 -6.04 -26.67 -3.52
CA ALA A 270 -5.82 -27.43 -2.29
C ALA A 270 -6.71 -26.88 -1.16
N GLN A 271 -7.59 -27.70 -0.60
CA GLN A 271 -8.44 -27.30 0.54
C GLN A 271 -7.60 -26.79 1.73
N GLN A 272 -6.45 -27.41 1.99
CA GLN A 272 -5.54 -27.00 3.05
C GLN A 272 -5.06 -25.54 2.92
N ILE A 273 -4.76 -25.09 1.69
CA ILE A 273 -4.33 -23.69 1.47
C ILE A 273 -5.54 -22.76 1.60
N LYS A 274 -6.73 -23.17 1.13
CA LYS A 274 -7.97 -22.41 1.33
C LYS A 274 -8.27 -22.18 2.81
N ASP A 275 -8.15 -23.23 3.63
CA ASP A 275 -8.37 -23.15 5.08
C ASP A 275 -7.36 -22.19 5.73
N ALA A 276 -6.09 -22.23 5.30
CA ALA A 276 -5.07 -21.31 5.78
C ALA A 276 -5.34 -19.85 5.39
N VAL A 277 -5.77 -19.61 4.14
CA VAL A 277 -6.18 -18.28 3.66
C VAL A 277 -7.36 -17.75 4.47
N ASP A 278 -8.37 -18.59 4.71
CA ASP A 278 -9.53 -18.19 5.51
C ASP A 278 -9.12 -17.84 6.95
N PHE A 279 -8.19 -18.59 7.55
CA PHE A 279 -7.63 -18.30 8.86
C PHE A 279 -6.88 -16.96 8.88
N ALA A 280 -6.05 -16.68 7.87
CA ALA A 280 -5.32 -15.42 7.78
C ALA A 280 -6.28 -14.21 7.67
N LEU A 281 -7.29 -14.31 6.80
CA LEU A 281 -8.29 -13.26 6.63
C LEU A 281 -9.12 -13.03 7.90
N GLN A 282 -9.50 -14.09 8.60
CA GLN A 282 -10.20 -14.00 9.90
C GLN A 282 -9.31 -13.43 11.01
N SER A 283 -7.99 -13.63 10.92
CA SER A 283 -6.98 -13.04 11.81
C SER A 283 -6.64 -11.59 11.45
N GLY A 284 -7.33 -10.99 10.47
CA GLY A 284 -7.11 -9.62 10.04
C GLY A 284 -5.86 -9.41 9.16
N VAL A 285 -5.31 -10.50 8.61
CA VAL A 285 -4.16 -10.52 7.71
C VAL A 285 -4.65 -10.57 6.27
N LEU A 286 -4.16 -9.65 5.44
CA LEU A 286 -4.46 -9.62 4.01
C LEU A 286 -3.48 -10.53 3.27
N VAL A 287 -4.02 -11.36 2.38
CA VAL A 287 -3.24 -12.27 1.54
C VAL A 287 -3.23 -11.74 0.09
N ILE A 288 -2.04 -11.56 -0.47
CA ILE A 288 -1.80 -11.06 -1.82
C ILE A 288 -0.98 -12.09 -2.56
N ALA A 289 -1.38 -12.45 -3.79
CA ALA A 289 -0.68 -13.45 -4.58
C ALA A 289 -0.54 -13.06 -6.05
N SER A 290 0.54 -13.50 -6.68
CA SER A 290 0.78 -13.32 -8.12
C SER A 290 -0.23 -14.13 -8.94
N SER A 291 -0.80 -13.55 -10.00
CA SER A 291 -1.83 -14.23 -10.81
C SER A 291 -1.29 -15.37 -11.70
N GLY A 292 0.00 -15.33 -12.04
CA GLY A 292 0.63 -16.32 -12.92
C GLY A 292 1.34 -15.71 -14.14
N ASN A 293 2.12 -16.53 -14.84
CA ASN A 293 2.99 -16.11 -15.95
C ASN A 293 2.75 -16.93 -17.24
N ASP A 294 1.56 -17.51 -17.44
CA ASP A 294 1.25 -18.36 -18.59
C ASP A 294 0.58 -17.61 -19.77
N GLY A 295 0.25 -16.34 -19.60
CA GLY A 295 -0.42 -15.49 -20.59
C GLY A 295 -1.85 -15.92 -20.92
N LYS A 296 -2.49 -16.73 -20.07
CA LYS A 296 -3.83 -17.29 -20.28
C LYS A 296 -4.81 -16.81 -19.20
N SER A 297 -6.05 -17.23 -19.35
CA SER A 297 -7.12 -17.01 -18.36
C SER A 297 -7.25 -18.14 -17.33
N THR A 298 -6.22 -18.99 -17.19
CA THR A 298 -6.20 -20.09 -16.21
C THR A 298 -6.20 -19.51 -14.80
N VAL A 299 -7.13 -19.93 -13.95
CA VAL A 299 -7.09 -19.54 -12.54
C VAL A 299 -6.01 -20.36 -11.83
N LEU A 300 -4.99 -19.70 -11.29
CA LEU A 300 -3.95 -20.33 -10.49
C LEU A 300 -4.14 -20.01 -9.01
N PHE A 301 -3.73 -20.91 -8.14
CA PHE A 301 -3.82 -20.79 -6.69
C PHE A 301 -2.44 -20.51 -6.08
N PRO A 302 -2.34 -19.67 -5.03
CA PRO A 302 -3.44 -19.19 -4.19
C PRO A 302 -4.19 -17.96 -4.69
N ALA A 303 -3.76 -17.31 -5.78
CA ALA A 303 -4.40 -16.09 -6.30
C ALA A 303 -5.90 -16.25 -6.61
N GLY A 304 -6.33 -17.44 -7.02
CA GLY A 304 -7.72 -17.78 -7.30
C GLY A 304 -8.61 -17.99 -6.08
N TYR A 305 -8.07 -18.03 -4.86
CA TYR A 305 -8.91 -18.22 -3.68
C TYR A 305 -9.71 -16.95 -3.36
N PRO A 306 -11.01 -17.07 -3.07
CA PRO A 306 -11.79 -15.93 -2.60
C PRO A 306 -11.17 -15.24 -1.38
N GLY A 307 -11.15 -13.91 -1.40
CA GLY A 307 -10.49 -13.11 -0.37
C GLY A 307 -9.03 -12.78 -0.65
N VAL A 308 -8.30 -13.61 -1.42
CA VAL A 308 -6.94 -13.29 -1.88
C VAL A 308 -7.01 -12.17 -2.92
N MET A 309 -6.07 -11.24 -2.85
CA MET A 309 -5.88 -10.24 -3.90
C MET A 309 -4.92 -10.79 -4.95
N ALA A 310 -5.47 -11.20 -6.10
CA ALA A 310 -4.69 -11.62 -7.26
C ALA A 310 -4.09 -10.40 -7.99
N VAL A 311 -2.78 -10.42 -8.21
CA VAL A 311 -2.05 -9.31 -8.84
C VAL A 311 -1.45 -9.74 -10.18
N GLY A 312 -1.89 -9.08 -11.25
CA GLY A 312 -1.30 -9.21 -12.58
C GLY A 312 -0.15 -8.22 -12.82
N ALA A 313 0.59 -8.42 -13.90
CA ALA A 313 1.77 -7.63 -14.24
C ALA A 313 1.48 -6.61 -15.35
N SER A 314 1.94 -5.38 -15.15
CA SER A 314 1.92 -4.31 -16.15
C SER A 314 3.31 -4.10 -16.77
N THR A 315 3.30 -3.56 -17.99
CA THR A 315 4.47 -3.00 -18.67
C THR A 315 4.64 -1.52 -18.31
N PRO A 316 5.81 -0.91 -18.59
CA PRO A 316 6.01 0.53 -18.45
C PRO A 316 5.06 1.40 -19.29
N ALA A 317 4.36 0.81 -20.28
CA ALA A 317 3.40 1.50 -21.14
C ALA A 317 1.94 1.34 -20.65
N ASN A 318 1.74 0.93 -19.38
CA ASN A 318 0.43 0.67 -18.79
C ASN A 318 -0.42 -0.39 -19.52
N GLY A 319 0.23 -1.28 -20.26
CA GLY A 319 -0.39 -2.48 -20.82
C GLY A 319 -0.24 -3.68 -19.89
N ARG A 320 -1.10 -4.69 -20.04
CA ARG A 320 -0.89 -6.00 -19.40
C ARG A 320 0.37 -6.63 -20.01
N ALA A 321 1.29 -7.11 -19.20
CA ALA A 321 2.43 -7.90 -19.67
C ALA A 321 1.91 -9.16 -20.39
N THR A 322 2.47 -9.51 -21.54
CA THR A 322 1.95 -10.60 -22.39
C THR A 322 1.87 -11.93 -21.64
N PHE A 323 2.84 -12.21 -20.76
CA PHE A 323 2.88 -13.39 -19.89
C PHE A 323 1.90 -13.34 -18.72
N SER A 324 1.38 -12.18 -18.32
CA SER A 324 0.56 -12.07 -17.10
C SER A 324 -0.72 -12.88 -17.27
N THR A 325 -0.93 -13.86 -16.41
CA THR A 325 -2.21 -14.57 -16.32
C THR A 325 -3.31 -13.57 -15.94
N TYR A 326 -4.49 -13.71 -16.54
CA TYR A 326 -5.59 -12.74 -16.46
C TYR A 326 -6.93 -13.43 -16.21
N GLY A 327 -8.01 -12.68 -16.04
CA GLY A 327 -9.36 -13.23 -15.87
C GLY A 327 -10.13 -12.64 -14.70
N PRO A 328 -11.29 -13.22 -14.37
CA PRO A 328 -12.22 -12.66 -13.38
C PRO A 328 -11.70 -12.70 -11.94
N HIS A 329 -10.64 -13.48 -11.66
CA HIS A 329 -10.02 -13.56 -10.34
C HIS A 329 -9.08 -12.38 -10.04
N LEU A 330 -8.63 -11.62 -11.06
CA LEU A 330 -7.74 -10.48 -10.87
C LEU A 330 -8.37 -9.43 -9.95
N SER A 331 -7.57 -8.87 -9.05
CA SER A 331 -7.95 -7.68 -8.27
C SER A 331 -7.42 -6.42 -8.93
N VAL A 332 -6.10 -6.33 -9.10
CA VAL A 332 -5.42 -5.20 -9.76
C VAL A 332 -4.23 -5.70 -10.56
N ILE A 333 -3.65 -4.84 -11.38
CA ILE A 333 -2.30 -5.04 -11.93
C ILE A 333 -1.29 -4.10 -11.26
N ALA A 334 -0.01 -4.45 -11.32
CA ALA A 334 1.09 -3.64 -10.82
C ALA A 334 2.35 -3.83 -11.69
N PRO A 335 3.36 -2.96 -11.60
CA PRO A 335 4.61 -3.07 -12.37
C PRO A 335 5.25 -4.44 -12.25
N GLY A 336 5.40 -5.14 -13.38
CA GLY A 336 5.95 -6.51 -13.39
C GLY A 336 6.90 -6.83 -14.54
N VAL A 337 7.30 -5.84 -15.34
CA VAL A 337 8.28 -6.00 -16.42
C VAL A 337 9.50 -5.14 -16.13
N ASP A 338 10.68 -5.74 -16.23
CA ASP A 338 11.97 -5.08 -16.02
C ASP A 338 12.01 -4.34 -14.67
N ILE A 339 11.68 -5.06 -13.60
CA ILE A 339 11.65 -4.52 -12.24
C ILE A 339 13.02 -4.69 -11.61
N TYR A 340 13.66 -3.57 -11.28
CA TYR A 340 14.98 -3.53 -10.65
C TYR A 340 14.86 -3.66 -9.14
N SER A 341 15.45 -4.69 -8.55
CA SER A 341 15.44 -4.91 -7.10
C SER A 341 16.64 -5.73 -6.62
N THR A 342 16.71 -5.95 -5.30
CA THR A 342 17.77 -6.63 -4.55
C THR A 342 17.90 -8.11 -4.88
N ILE A 343 19.11 -8.65 -4.81
CA ILE A 343 19.41 -10.09 -4.84
C ILE A 343 20.52 -10.38 -3.82
N PRO A 344 20.75 -11.64 -3.42
CA PRO A 344 21.75 -11.99 -2.42
C PRO A 344 23.14 -11.42 -2.72
N GLY A 345 23.88 -11.07 -1.66
CA GLY A 345 25.23 -10.55 -1.78
C GLY A 345 25.28 -9.06 -2.12
N ALA A 346 24.41 -8.26 -1.49
CA ALA A 346 24.34 -6.80 -1.64
C ALA A 346 24.26 -6.32 -3.10
N SER A 347 23.54 -7.08 -3.93
CA SER A 347 23.51 -6.93 -5.39
C SER A 347 22.09 -6.65 -5.89
N TYR A 348 21.94 -6.26 -7.16
CA TYR A 348 20.66 -5.86 -7.73
C TYR A 348 20.53 -6.38 -9.16
N THR A 349 19.30 -6.68 -9.60
CA THR A 349 19.04 -7.11 -10.98
C THR A 349 17.62 -6.78 -11.44
N LEU A 350 17.40 -6.84 -12.77
CA LEU A 350 16.08 -6.79 -13.39
C LEU A 350 15.45 -8.19 -13.39
N MET A 351 14.18 -8.27 -12.96
CA MET A 351 13.34 -9.47 -13.13
C MET A 351 11.96 -9.07 -13.65
N SER A 352 11.31 -10.01 -14.33
CA SER A 352 9.98 -9.83 -14.90
C SER A 352 9.08 -10.99 -14.47
N GLY A 353 7.85 -10.67 -14.08
CA GLY A 353 6.86 -11.64 -13.62
C GLY A 353 5.76 -10.98 -12.79
N THR A 354 4.62 -11.65 -12.68
CA THR A 354 3.59 -11.30 -11.68
C THR A 354 4.12 -11.40 -10.25
N SER A 355 5.16 -12.20 -10.04
CA SER A 355 5.97 -12.25 -8.81
C SER A 355 6.61 -10.90 -8.43
N MET A 356 6.92 -10.04 -9.40
CA MET A 356 7.45 -8.69 -9.15
C MET A 356 6.33 -7.65 -9.04
N ALA A 357 5.13 -7.94 -9.56
CA ALA A 357 3.96 -7.08 -9.43
C ALA A 357 3.33 -7.17 -8.04
N ALA A 358 3.11 -8.39 -7.52
CA ALA A 358 2.53 -8.64 -6.19
C ALA A 358 3.17 -7.82 -5.05
N PRO A 359 4.52 -7.75 -4.89
CA PRO A 359 5.13 -7.01 -3.80
C PRO A 359 4.94 -5.49 -3.87
N HIS A 360 4.66 -4.91 -5.04
CA HIS A 360 4.25 -3.50 -5.11
C HIS A 360 2.92 -3.30 -4.38
N VAL A 361 1.95 -4.17 -4.63
CA VAL A 361 0.62 -4.11 -3.97
C VAL A 361 0.74 -4.42 -2.48
N ALA A 362 1.60 -5.36 -2.09
CA ALA A 362 1.87 -5.65 -0.67
C ALA A 362 2.48 -4.46 0.07
N GLY A 363 3.43 -3.75 -0.55
CA GLY A 363 3.96 -2.51 -0.01
C GLY A 363 2.90 -1.42 0.14
N VAL A 364 2.02 -1.23 -0.86
CA VAL A 364 0.89 -0.27 -0.77
C VAL A 364 -0.08 -0.66 0.34
N ALA A 365 -0.46 -1.93 0.44
CA ALA A 365 -1.32 -2.42 1.52
C ALA A 365 -0.69 -2.16 2.91
N ALA A 366 0.62 -2.37 3.05
CA ALA A 366 1.33 -2.06 4.29
C ALA A 366 1.38 -0.55 4.58
N LEU A 367 1.51 0.32 3.56
CA LEU A 367 1.41 1.78 3.75
C LEU A 367 0.02 2.20 4.26
N ILE A 368 -1.05 1.61 3.71
CA ILE A 368 -2.43 1.84 4.18
C ILE A 368 -2.55 1.45 5.65
N LEU A 369 -2.04 0.27 6.02
CA LEU A 369 -2.09 -0.25 7.39
C LEU A 369 -1.20 0.53 8.36
N ALA A 370 -0.15 1.18 7.87
CA ALA A 370 0.67 2.07 8.69
C ALA A 370 -0.11 3.34 9.09
N LEU A 371 -0.98 3.87 8.23
CA LEU A 371 -1.86 5.01 8.54
C LEU A 371 -3.11 4.59 9.32
N SER A 372 -3.70 3.47 8.93
CA SER A 372 -5.00 3.00 9.43
C SER A 372 -4.91 1.54 9.90
N PRO A 373 -4.23 1.28 11.04
CA PRO A 373 -4.00 -0.07 11.54
C PRO A 373 -5.28 -0.77 12.05
N GLY A 374 -6.44 -0.11 12.03
CA GLY A 374 -7.73 -0.71 12.36
C GLY A 374 -8.48 -1.34 11.17
N LEU A 375 -8.00 -1.17 9.93
CA LEU A 375 -8.73 -1.64 8.75
C LEU A 375 -8.70 -3.17 8.61
N THR A 376 -9.82 -3.75 8.22
CA THR A 376 -9.93 -5.18 7.89
C THR A 376 -9.29 -5.47 6.53
N PRO A 377 -8.95 -6.74 6.23
CA PRO A 377 -8.46 -7.12 4.89
C PRO A 377 -9.40 -6.69 3.75
N THR A 378 -10.72 -6.81 3.93
CA THR A 378 -11.72 -6.40 2.93
C THR A 378 -11.77 -4.89 2.71
N GLN A 379 -11.54 -4.10 3.76
CA GLN A 379 -11.43 -2.65 3.67
C GLN A 379 -10.15 -2.23 2.94
N VAL A 380 -9.00 -2.84 3.25
CA VAL A 380 -7.74 -2.56 2.55
C VAL A 380 -7.83 -2.95 1.08
N ARG A 381 -8.42 -4.12 0.78
CA ARG A 381 -8.73 -4.56 -0.58
C ARG A 381 -9.58 -3.53 -1.33
N SER A 382 -10.71 -3.13 -0.74
CA SER A 382 -11.61 -2.14 -1.35
C SER A 382 -10.91 -0.80 -1.58
N GLN A 383 -10.06 -0.38 -0.64
CA GLN A 383 -9.29 0.85 -0.79
C GLN A 383 -8.42 0.77 -2.05
N ILE A 384 -7.61 -0.28 -2.17
CA ILE A 384 -6.71 -0.47 -3.31
C ILE A 384 -7.47 -0.55 -4.64
N GLU A 385 -8.52 -1.37 -4.70
CA GLU A 385 -9.29 -1.59 -5.93
C GLU A 385 -10.04 -0.32 -6.37
N ARG A 386 -10.61 0.45 -5.43
CA ARG A 386 -11.38 1.66 -5.76
C ARG A 386 -10.51 2.87 -6.11
N THR A 387 -9.27 2.89 -5.64
CA THR A 387 -8.33 3.97 -5.94
C THR A 387 -7.38 3.62 -7.08
N ALA A 388 -7.48 2.42 -7.65
CA ALA A 388 -6.66 2.00 -8.78
C ALA A 388 -6.84 2.96 -9.97
N THR A 389 -5.74 3.23 -10.66
CA THR A 389 -5.78 3.97 -11.92
C THR A 389 -6.46 3.10 -12.97
N HIS A 390 -7.60 3.56 -13.47
CA HIS A 390 -8.41 2.82 -14.41
C HIS A 390 -7.75 2.72 -15.79
N LEU A 391 -7.62 1.50 -16.32
CA LEU A 391 -6.96 1.23 -17.62
C LEU A 391 -7.87 0.49 -18.63
N GLY A 392 -8.96 -0.10 -18.15
CA GLY A 392 -9.88 -0.90 -18.97
C GLY A 392 -10.95 -0.08 -19.68
N SER A 393 -11.83 -0.78 -20.41
CA SER A 393 -13.01 -0.17 -21.05
C SER A 393 -14.25 -0.15 -20.15
N SER A 394 -14.25 -0.97 -19.10
CA SER A 394 -15.29 -1.11 -18.08
C SER A 394 -14.65 -1.07 -16.71
N ALA A 395 -15.37 -0.56 -15.68
CA ALA A 395 -14.83 -0.35 -14.33
C ALA A 395 -13.97 -1.52 -13.80
N PHE A 396 -14.44 -2.75 -13.99
CA PHE A 396 -13.63 -3.96 -13.90
C PHE A 396 -13.35 -4.50 -15.31
N ASP A 397 -12.10 -4.86 -15.60
CA ASP A 397 -11.67 -5.45 -16.87
C ASP A 397 -10.87 -6.73 -16.58
N PRO A 398 -11.23 -7.90 -17.13
CA PRO A 398 -10.49 -9.13 -16.89
C PRO A 398 -9.01 -9.09 -17.29
N GLN A 399 -8.56 -8.12 -18.10
CA GLN A 399 -7.14 -7.90 -18.42
C GLN A 399 -6.38 -7.10 -17.34
N PHE A 400 -7.09 -6.28 -16.56
CA PHE A 400 -6.50 -5.29 -15.66
C PHE A 400 -7.02 -5.36 -14.21
N GLY A 401 -8.02 -6.21 -13.94
CA GLY A 401 -8.83 -6.14 -12.73
C GLY A 401 -9.53 -4.79 -12.62
N TRP A 402 -9.43 -4.15 -11.47
CA TRP A 402 -9.90 -2.79 -11.23
C TRP A 402 -8.97 -1.69 -11.77
N GLY A 403 -7.78 -2.07 -12.25
CA GLY A 403 -6.79 -1.15 -12.82
C GLY A 403 -5.39 -1.32 -12.26
N LEU A 404 -4.54 -0.33 -12.52
CA LEU A 404 -3.19 -0.27 -11.97
C LEU A 404 -3.22 0.26 -10.54
N VAL A 405 -2.53 -0.43 -9.62
CA VAL A 405 -2.40 0.03 -8.23
C VAL A 405 -1.84 1.46 -8.18
N ASN A 406 -2.47 2.32 -7.36
CA ASN A 406 -2.07 3.71 -7.19
C ASN A 406 -1.84 3.99 -5.70
N ALA A 407 -0.57 4.02 -5.30
CA ALA A 407 -0.15 4.22 -3.92
C ALA A 407 -0.64 5.56 -3.36
N ALA A 408 -0.49 6.65 -4.12
CA ALA A 408 -0.88 7.98 -3.67
C ALA A 408 -2.39 8.09 -3.40
N ALA A 409 -3.20 7.62 -4.37
CA ALA A 409 -4.65 7.64 -4.23
C ALA A 409 -5.12 6.71 -3.11
N ALA A 410 -4.47 5.56 -2.93
CA ALA A 410 -4.81 4.58 -1.89
C ALA A 410 -4.60 5.11 -0.46
N LEU A 411 -3.71 6.08 -0.25
CA LEU A 411 -3.50 6.74 1.05
C LEU A 411 -4.39 7.97 1.27
N GLY A 412 -5.30 8.26 0.34
CA GLY A 412 -6.30 9.31 0.46
C GLY A 412 -7.44 8.98 1.43
N ALA A 413 -8.57 9.66 1.27
CA ALA A 413 -9.77 9.36 2.05
C ALA A 413 -10.22 7.91 1.86
N LEU A 414 -10.68 7.27 2.94
CA LEU A 414 -11.14 5.89 2.88
C LEU A 414 -12.36 5.76 1.97
N ALA A 415 -12.24 4.87 1.00
CA ALA A 415 -13.31 4.53 0.09
C ALA A 415 -14.34 3.61 0.78
N PRO A 416 -15.61 3.64 0.36
CA PRO A 416 -16.61 2.69 0.85
C PRO A 416 -16.17 1.23 0.60
N ASN A 417 -16.28 0.40 1.62
CA ASN A 417 -16.02 -1.03 1.51
C ASN A 417 -17.08 -1.69 0.60
N ASN A 418 -16.65 -2.49 -0.37
CA ASN A 418 -17.53 -3.18 -1.30
C ASN A 418 -17.81 -4.64 -0.91
N TYR A 419 -17.23 -5.12 0.20
CA TYR A 419 -17.24 -6.53 0.55
C TYR A 419 -17.72 -6.81 1.97
N GLY A 420 -18.44 -7.92 2.13
CA GLY A 420 -18.73 -8.57 3.40
C GLY A 420 -18.12 -9.96 3.49
N GLN A 421 -18.48 -10.67 4.56
CA GLN A 421 -18.16 -12.08 4.77
C GLN A 421 -19.46 -12.88 4.91
N VAL A 422 -19.44 -14.14 4.49
CA VAL A 422 -20.58 -15.05 4.67
C VAL A 422 -20.12 -16.34 5.35
N GLN A 423 -20.89 -16.81 6.32
CA GLN A 423 -20.74 -18.12 6.92
C GLN A 423 -22.02 -18.93 6.75
N ILE A 424 -21.90 -20.10 6.14
CA ILE A 424 -23.01 -21.03 5.94
C ILE A 424 -22.82 -22.23 6.84
N THR A 425 -23.73 -22.41 7.78
CA THR A 425 -23.80 -23.62 8.59
C THR A 425 -24.62 -24.67 7.85
N VAL A 426 -24.09 -25.87 7.67
CA VAL A 426 -24.80 -26.99 7.05
C VAL A 426 -25.20 -27.99 8.13
N GLN A 427 -26.47 -28.40 8.10
CA GLN A 427 -27.03 -29.38 9.04
C GLN A 427 -27.93 -30.38 8.31
N ASP A 428 -28.10 -31.56 8.90
CA ASP A 428 -29.05 -32.59 8.48
C ASP A 428 -29.94 -33.01 9.68
N THR A 429 -30.65 -34.13 9.55
CA THR A 429 -31.49 -34.66 10.64
C THR A 429 -30.70 -35.21 11.84
N LEU A 430 -29.40 -35.44 11.68
CA LEU A 430 -28.48 -36.01 12.69
C LEU A 430 -27.60 -34.94 13.35
N GLY A 431 -27.38 -33.80 12.72
CA GLY A 431 -26.63 -32.68 13.29
C GLY A 431 -25.90 -31.82 12.25
N LEU A 432 -24.77 -31.24 12.65
CA LEU A 432 -23.93 -30.43 11.77
C LEU A 432 -23.13 -31.30 10.80
N VAL A 433 -23.03 -30.88 9.55
CA VAL A 433 -22.43 -31.66 8.47
C VAL A 433 -21.09 -31.05 8.05
N GLY A 434 -19.99 -31.72 8.38
CA GLY A 434 -18.65 -31.40 7.88
C GLY A 434 -18.38 -32.00 6.50
N GLY A 435 -17.60 -31.29 5.66
CA GLY A 435 -17.28 -31.70 4.29
C GLY A 435 -18.37 -31.52 3.25
N ALA A 436 -19.43 -30.78 3.56
CA ALA A 436 -20.43 -30.42 2.58
C ALA A 436 -19.88 -29.35 1.63
N ASP A 437 -20.11 -29.54 0.33
CA ASP A 437 -19.84 -28.53 -0.69
C ASP A 437 -20.94 -27.47 -0.63
N VAL A 438 -20.55 -26.21 -0.44
CA VAL A 438 -21.45 -25.07 -0.37
C VAL A 438 -21.17 -24.14 -1.54
N VAL A 439 -22.22 -23.79 -2.26
CA VAL A 439 -22.17 -22.86 -3.39
C VAL A 439 -22.96 -21.61 -3.04
N LEU A 440 -22.34 -20.45 -3.24
CA LEU A 440 -22.98 -19.15 -3.13
C LEU A 440 -23.34 -18.64 -4.53
N TRP A 441 -24.61 -18.29 -4.71
CA TRP A 441 -25.18 -17.85 -5.98
C TRP A 441 -25.66 -16.42 -5.90
N VAL A 442 -25.59 -15.67 -7.01
CA VAL A 442 -26.38 -14.45 -7.15
C VAL A 442 -27.86 -14.84 -7.12
N GLY A 443 -28.64 -14.22 -6.25
CA GLY A 443 -30.03 -14.61 -6.05
C GLY A 443 -30.88 -13.55 -5.36
N THR A 444 -32.20 -13.67 -5.53
CA THR A 444 -33.17 -12.85 -4.78
C THR A 444 -33.63 -13.57 -3.53
N ALA A 445 -34.46 -12.92 -2.70
CA ALA A 445 -35.00 -13.52 -1.48
C ALA A 445 -35.76 -14.85 -1.67
N SER A 446 -36.21 -15.16 -2.90
CA SER A 446 -36.89 -16.44 -3.20
C SER A 446 -35.95 -17.58 -3.55
N CYS A 447 -34.68 -17.29 -3.86
CA CYS A 447 -33.71 -18.24 -4.41
C CYS A 447 -34.18 -19.01 -5.65
N LEU A 448 -35.15 -18.48 -6.39
CA LEU A 448 -35.59 -19.03 -7.66
C LEU A 448 -34.70 -18.53 -8.81
N GLY A 449 -34.38 -19.43 -9.74
CA GLY A 449 -33.62 -19.09 -10.95
C GLY A 449 -32.18 -18.70 -10.66
N LEU A 450 -31.44 -19.52 -9.91
CA LEU A 450 -30.01 -19.28 -9.61
C LEU A 450 -29.21 -19.22 -10.93
N THR A 451 -28.70 -18.03 -11.26
CA THR A 451 -28.13 -17.76 -12.60
C THR A 451 -26.61 -17.74 -12.65
N GLN A 452 -25.94 -17.49 -11.52
CA GLN A 452 -24.49 -17.27 -11.50
C GLN A 452 -23.87 -17.71 -10.17
N GLU A 453 -22.93 -18.64 -10.25
CA GLU A 453 -22.05 -19.02 -9.14
C GLU A 453 -21.10 -17.85 -8.82
N VAL A 454 -20.96 -17.55 -7.53
CA VAL A 454 -20.14 -16.45 -7.02
C VAL A 454 -18.88 -17.01 -6.37
N GLN A 455 -19.04 -17.97 -5.46
CA GLN A 455 -17.95 -18.63 -4.74
C GLN A 455 -18.40 -20.03 -4.30
N THR A 456 -17.43 -20.91 -4.09
CA THR A 456 -17.61 -22.23 -3.48
C THR A 456 -16.72 -22.36 -2.24
N ALA A 457 -17.19 -23.13 -1.27
CA ALA A 457 -16.46 -23.46 -0.06
C ALA A 457 -16.91 -24.83 0.47
N GLN A 458 -16.08 -25.47 1.28
CA GLN A 458 -16.45 -26.69 1.99
C GLN A 458 -16.66 -26.40 3.47
N THR A 459 -17.57 -27.13 4.12
CA THR A 459 -17.72 -27.04 5.57
C THR A 459 -16.56 -27.71 6.30
N SER A 460 -16.11 -27.10 7.39
CA SER A 460 -15.01 -27.60 8.21
C SER A 460 -15.26 -29.00 8.79
N PHE A 461 -14.18 -29.78 8.93
CA PHE A 461 -14.15 -31.06 9.65
C PHE A 461 -13.42 -30.90 10.99
N GLY A 462 -14.05 -31.35 12.08
CA GLY A 462 -13.43 -31.51 13.41
C GLY A 462 -13.76 -30.42 14.46
N PRO A 463 -13.36 -30.61 15.73
CA PRO A 463 -13.54 -29.61 16.78
C PRO A 463 -12.65 -28.38 16.49
N PRO A 464 -13.14 -27.16 16.72
CA PRO A 464 -12.43 -25.95 16.34
C PRO A 464 -11.14 -25.79 17.17
N PRO A 465 -9.98 -25.42 16.57
CA PRO A 465 -9.08 -24.49 17.23
C PRO A 465 -9.89 -23.30 17.76
N THR A 466 -9.54 -22.70 18.89
CA THR A 466 -10.30 -21.59 19.50
C THR A 466 -10.54 -20.37 18.59
N THR A 467 -9.98 -20.36 17.38
CA THR A 467 -10.05 -19.32 16.35
C THR A 467 -10.52 -19.79 14.97
N ALA A 468 -10.88 -21.07 14.78
CA ALA A 468 -11.34 -21.60 13.49
C ALA A 468 -12.88 -21.67 13.40
N PRO A 469 -13.47 -21.73 12.19
CA PRO A 469 -14.91 -21.91 12.05
C PRO A 469 -15.39 -23.19 12.76
N PRO A 470 -16.55 -23.15 13.46
CA PRO A 470 -17.13 -24.33 14.09
C PRO A 470 -17.39 -25.43 13.05
N LEU A 471 -17.40 -26.69 13.50
CA LEU A 471 -17.75 -27.86 12.67
C LEU A 471 -19.00 -27.57 11.82
N GLY A 472 -18.95 -27.92 10.53
CA GLY A 472 -20.10 -27.77 9.65
C GLY A 472 -20.32 -26.36 9.13
N VAL A 473 -19.33 -25.47 9.25
CA VAL A 473 -19.40 -24.10 8.72
C VAL A 473 -18.49 -23.94 7.50
N ALA A 474 -19.06 -23.42 6.41
CA ALA A 474 -18.34 -22.98 5.21
C ALA A 474 -18.17 -21.45 5.25
N SER A 475 -16.94 -20.98 5.04
CA SER A 475 -16.60 -19.55 5.08
C SER A 475 -16.33 -18.99 3.68
N PHE A 476 -16.96 -17.85 3.40
CA PHE A 476 -16.81 -17.09 2.17
C PHE A 476 -16.27 -15.70 2.51
N ASN A 477 -15.18 -15.33 1.83
CA ASN A 477 -14.44 -14.11 2.09
C ASN A 477 -14.50 -13.16 0.90
N ALA A 478 -14.45 -11.86 1.19
CA ALA A 478 -14.58 -10.79 0.21
C ALA A 478 -15.80 -10.98 -0.73
N VAL A 479 -16.96 -11.33 -0.16
CA VAL A 479 -18.19 -11.47 -0.93
C VAL A 479 -18.70 -10.06 -1.26
N PRO A 480 -18.96 -9.72 -2.53
CA PRO A 480 -19.47 -8.39 -2.86
C PRO A 480 -20.77 -8.07 -2.12
N VAL A 481 -21.05 -6.80 -1.90
CA VAL A 481 -22.36 -6.37 -1.36
C VAL A 481 -23.46 -6.72 -2.35
N GLY A 482 -24.51 -7.39 -1.89
CA GLY A 482 -25.55 -7.89 -2.77
C GLY A 482 -26.51 -8.86 -2.09
N SER A 483 -27.41 -9.42 -2.90
CA SER A 483 -28.32 -10.50 -2.49
C SER A 483 -27.85 -11.82 -3.09
N TYR A 484 -27.85 -12.84 -2.26
CA TYR A 484 -27.29 -14.15 -2.57
C TYR A 484 -28.19 -15.27 -2.06
N CYS A 485 -27.92 -16.46 -2.57
CA CYS A 485 -28.49 -17.71 -2.08
C CYS A 485 -27.38 -18.73 -1.87
N ALA A 486 -27.47 -19.49 -0.78
CA ALA A 486 -26.56 -20.59 -0.52
C ALA A 486 -27.26 -21.93 -0.73
N THR A 487 -26.57 -22.87 -1.37
CA THR A 487 -26.97 -24.27 -1.48
C THR A 487 -25.84 -25.15 -0.96
N ALA A 488 -26.17 -26.30 -0.37
CA ALA A 488 -25.17 -27.25 0.10
C ALA A 488 -25.50 -28.68 -0.32
N SER A 489 -24.48 -29.47 -0.63
CA SER A 489 -24.59 -30.87 -1.00
C SER A 489 -23.46 -31.69 -0.40
N THR A 490 -23.68 -32.99 -0.23
CA THR A 490 -22.61 -33.96 0.08
C THR A 490 -22.51 -34.98 -1.05
N THR A 491 -21.50 -35.84 -1.01
CA THR A 491 -21.37 -36.95 -1.99
C THR A 491 -22.52 -37.96 -1.90
N THR A 492 -23.23 -38.01 -0.78
CA THR A 492 -24.33 -38.95 -0.53
C THR A 492 -25.71 -38.30 -0.51
N GLU A 493 -25.81 -36.99 -0.32
CA GLU A 493 -27.07 -36.26 -0.19
C GLU A 493 -27.11 -35.05 -1.14
N MET A 494 -28.06 -35.06 -2.09
CA MET A 494 -28.26 -33.98 -3.07
C MET A 494 -29.37 -32.99 -2.68
N GLY A 495 -29.97 -33.16 -1.49
CA GLY A 495 -31.09 -32.36 -1.02
C GLY A 495 -30.68 -30.93 -0.66
N THR A 496 -30.60 -30.04 -1.64
CA THR A 496 -30.24 -28.62 -1.43
C THR A 496 -31.47 -27.81 -1.00
N THR A 497 -31.52 -27.39 0.27
CA THR A 497 -32.40 -26.28 0.66
C THR A 497 -31.66 -24.97 0.38
N ALA A 498 -32.24 -24.07 -0.41
CA ALA A 498 -31.62 -22.77 -0.67
C ALA A 498 -31.91 -21.79 0.48
N ALA A 499 -30.88 -21.14 1.01
CA ALA A 499 -31.01 -20.09 2.03
C ALA A 499 -30.73 -18.70 1.41
N PRO A 500 -31.69 -17.76 1.43
CA PRO A 500 -31.44 -16.39 0.97
C PRO A 500 -30.64 -15.61 2.01
N LEU A 501 -29.74 -14.74 1.54
CA LEU A 501 -28.96 -13.86 2.40
C LEU A 501 -28.64 -12.53 1.69
N ALA A 502 -28.52 -11.45 2.48
CA ALA A 502 -28.11 -10.14 1.99
C ALA A 502 -26.77 -9.77 2.64
N VAL A 503 -25.75 -9.57 1.82
CA VAL A 503 -24.40 -9.23 2.28
C VAL A 503 -24.26 -7.72 2.32
N ALA A 504 -23.94 -7.18 3.50
CA ALA A 504 -23.62 -5.78 3.69
C ALA A 504 -22.11 -5.56 3.85
N ALA A 505 -21.67 -4.33 3.55
CA ALA A 505 -20.27 -3.96 3.60
C ALA A 505 -19.72 -4.08 5.03
N GLY A 506 -18.61 -4.81 5.19
CA GLY A 506 -17.91 -4.95 6.47
C GLY A 506 -18.63 -5.78 7.51
N THR A 507 -19.69 -6.50 7.13
CA THR A 507 -20.46 -7.37 8.03
C THR A 507 -20.19 -8.83 7.75
N LEU A 508 -20.24 -9.64 8.81
CA LEU A 508 -20.38 -11.09 8.71
C LEU A 508 -21.86 -11.45 8.63
N THR A 509 -22.28 -12.10 7.55
CA THR A 509 -23.64 -12.59 7.34
C THR A 509 -23.65 -14.11 7.57
N THR A 510 -24.55 -14.59 8.44
CA THR A 510 -24.67 -16.02 8.74
C THR A 510 -25.98 -16.57 8.20
N ALA A 511 -25.95 -17.76 7.61
CA ALA A 511 -27.14 -18.51 7.21
C ALA A 511 -26.98 -20.00 7.49
N THR A 512 -28.10 -20.72 7.54
CA THR A 512 -28.14 -22.17 7.75
C THR A 512 -28.79 -22.84 6.54
N VAL A 513 -28.12 -23.84 6.00
CA VAL A 513 -28.66 -24.73 4.96
C VAL A 513 -28.92 -26.08 5.60
N THR A 514 -30.15 -26.58 5.46
CA THR A 514 -30.48 -27.94 5.88
C THR A 514 -30.45 -28.85 4.66
N ILE A 515 -29.69 -29.95 4.73
CA ILE A 515 -29.70 -31.01 3.72
C ILE A 515 -30.55 -32.16 4.23
N SER A 516 -31.24 -32.84 3.30
CA SER A 516 -32.00 -34.06 3.57
C SER A 516 -31.39 -35.23 2.81
N PRO A 517 -31.43 -36.45 3.38
CA PRO A 517 -30.99 -37.68 2.72
C PRO A 517 -31.59 -37.91 1.33
#